data_AF-A0A959C9E4-F1
#
_entry.id   AF-A0A959C9E4-F1
#
_cell.length_a   1.000
_cell.length_b   1.000
_cell.length_c   1.000
_cell.angle_alpha   90.00
_cell.angle_beta   90.00
_cell.angle_gamma   90.00
#
_symmetry.space_group_name_H-M   'P 1'
#
loop_
_entity.id
_entity.type
_entity.pdbx_description
1 polymer ?
#
loop_
_entity_poly.entity_id
_entity_poly.type
_entity_poly.pdbx_seq_one_letter_code
_entity_poly.pdbx_strand_id
1 'polypeptide(L)'
;MNLVRVACALLFLWGPCTATLNAQATAMTYDGTAQSIGYLGSYEDFIVPTDVDKSFLLLTLKGGDGGKSVFPNTDPNKVGEGGKGATMRASFAIGTGATEIPPGSTLRFIVGDKGVSRTVASSESKDAGSGGGGSAVFLKRPDSTNWELLLVAG
;
A
#
# COMPACT_ATOMS: atom_id res chain seq x y z
N MET A 1 30.07 12.99 4.28
CA MET A 1 31.17 12.01 4.20
C MET A 1 31.61 11.66 5.60
N ASN A 2 31.36 10.43 6.05
CA ASN A 2 32.09 9.81 7.16
C ASN A 2 32.05 8.29 6.92
N LEU A 3 33.17 7.76 6.42
CA LEU A 3 33.43 6.33 6.29
C LEU A 3 33.79 5.78 7.67
N VAL A 4 33.01 4.85 8.19
CA VAL A 4 33.46 3.98 9.27
C VAL A 4 33.78 2.62 8.65
N ARG A 5 35.08 2.34 8.51
CA ARG A 5 35.58 1.01 8.15
C ARG A 5 35.51 0.13 9.39
N VAL A 6 34.76 -0.96 9.35
CA VAL A 6 34.87 -2.02 10.36
C VAL A 6 35.53 -3.24 9.70
N ALA A 7 36.74 -3.53 10.15
CA ALA A 7 37.47 -4.74 9.81
C ALA A 7 36.73 -5.96 10.37
N CYS A 8 36.32 -6.86 9.49
CA CYS A 8 35.70 -8.13 9.86
C CYS A 8 36.84 -9.12 10.16
N ALA A 9 37.33 -9.14 11.40
CA ALA A 9 38.28 -10.14 11.87
C ALA A 9 37.51 -11.38 12.35
N LEU A 10 37.79 -12.51 11.69
CA LEU A 10 37.30 -13.84 12.04
C LEU A 10 37.61 -14.19 13.50
N LEU A 11 36.59 -14.56 14.26
CA LEU A 11 36.69 -15.57 15.32
C LEU A 11 35.32 -16.24 15.49
N PHE A 12 35.32 -17.55 15.28
CA PHE A 12 34.18 -18.46 15.41
C PHE A 12 33.52 -18.34 16.78
N LEU A 13 32.32 -17.77 16.85
CA LEU A 13 31.31 -18.05 17.87
C LEU A 13 29.94 -17.97 17.19
N TRP A 14 29.22 -19.09 17.21
CA TRP A 14 27.87 -19.22 16.70
C TRP A 14 26.93 -18.23 17.42
N GLY A 15 26.53 -17.18 16.73
CA GLY A 15 25.37 -16.37 17.07
C GLY A 15 24.49 -16.25 15.82
N PRO A 16 23.17 -16.46 15.89
CA PRO A 16 22.30 -16.20 14.76
C PRO A 16 22.34 -14.70 14.46
N CYS A 17 23.12 -14.33 13.45
CA CYS A 17 23.05 -13.03 12.80
C CYS A 17 21.65 -12.94 12.18
N THR A 18 20.72 -12.35 12.93
CA THR A 18 19.41 -11.98 12.40
C THR A 18 19.64 -10.77 11.51
N ALA A 19 19.97 -11.04 10.25
CA ALA A 19 19.85 -10.03 9.22
C ALA A 19 18.35 -9.67 9.13
N THR A 20 17.98 -8.55 9.72
CA THR A 20 16.71 -7.91 9.44
C THR A 20 16.73 -7.53 7.95
N LEU A 21 16.07 -8.35 7.14
CA LEU A 21 15.66 -7.94 5.79
C LEU A 21 14.74 -6.73 5.98
N ASN A 22 15.28 -5.53 5.83
CA ASN A 22 14.45 -4.36 5.60
C ASN A 22 13.69 -4.61 4.30
N ALA A 23 12.37 -4.42 4.32
CA ALA A 23 11.56 -4.40 3.12
C ALA A 23 12.28 -3.53 2.08
N GLN A 24 12.66 -4.14 0.96
CA GLN A 24 13.40 -3.46 -0.08
C GLN A 24 12.42 -2.47 -0.74
N ALA A 25 12.73 -1.18 -0.65
CA ALA A 25 11.99 -0.19 -1.41
C ALA A 25 12.34 -0.37 -2.90
N THR A 26 11.33 -0.54 -3.73
CA THR A 26 11.50 -0.72 -5.17
C THR A 26 11.72 0.66 -5.80
N ALA A 27 12.71 0.80 -6.68
CA ALA A 27 12.84 2.02 -7.46
C ALA A 27 11.65 2.13 -8.42
N MET A 28 10.95 3.26 -8.38
CA MET A 28 9.85 3.48 -9.32
C MET A 28 10.41 3.67 -10.74
N THR A 29 9.90 2.91 -11.70
CA THR A 29 10.27 3.11 -13.12
C THR A 29 9.63 4.38 -13.68
N TYR A 30 10.44 5.27 -14.24
CA TYR A 30 9.99 6.52 -14.86
C TYR A 30 9.99 6.36 -16.39
N ASP A 31 9.01 5.63 -16.92
CA ASP A 31 8.86 5.34 -18.37
C ASP A 31 7.50 5.80 -18.95
N GLY A 32 6.70 6.51 -18.14
CA GLY A 32 5.35 6.94 -18.51
C GLY A 32 4.29 5.85 -18.46
N THR A 33 4.62 4.63 -18.03
CA THR A 33 3.66 3.54 -17.86
C THR A 33 3.09 3.50 -16.44
N ALA A 34 1.86 2.97 -16.32
CA ALA A 34 1.21 2.81 -15.03
C ALA A 34 1.73 1.54 -14.33
N GLN A 35 2.33 1.71 -13.15
CA GLN A 35 2.65 0.61 -12.25
C GLN A 35 1.45 0.34 -11.34
N SER A 36 1.05 -0.94 -11.23
CA SER A 36 -0.10 -1.37 -10.43
C SER A 36 0.34 -2.28 -9.30
N ILE A 37 -0.19 -2.04 -8.10
CA ILE A 37 0.12 -2.79 -6.89
C ILE A 37 -1.17 -3.48 -6.42
N GLY A 38 -1.09 -4.78 -6.16
CA GLY A 38 -2.18 -5.57 -5.62
C GLY A 38 -2.19 -5.61 -4.09
N TYR A 39 -3.21 -6.24 -3.52
CA TYR A 39 -3.23 -6.54 -2.09
C TYR A 39 -2.13 -7.57 -1.75
N LEU A 40 -1.28 -7.23 -0.78
CA LEU A 40 -0.18 -8.08 -0.31
C LEU A 40 -0.32 -8.50 1.17
N GLY A 41 -1.36 -8.04 1.87
CA GLY A 41 -1.47 -8.19 3.34
C GLY A 41 -0.48 -7.34 4.14
N SER A 42 0.29 -6.50 3.47
CA SER A 42 1.29 -5.59 4.04
C SER A 42 1.34 -4.30 3.21
N TYR A 43 2.47 -3.60 3.24
CA TYR A 43 2.75 -2.41 2.45
C TYR A 43 3.85 -2.67 1.41
N GLU A 44 3.88 -1.83 0.37
CA GLU A 44 4.96 -1.78 -0.61
C GLU A 44 5.52 -0.35 -0.69
N ASP A 45 6.86 -0.25 -0.62
CA ASP A 45 7.56 1.03 -0.63
C ASP A 45 8.21 1.27 -1.99
N PHE A 46 8.04 2.49 -2.52
CA PHE A 46 8.64 2.96 -3.76
C PHE A 46 9.49 4.19 -3.52
N ILE A 47 10.65 4.28 -4.18
CA ILE A 47 11.47 5.49 -4.17
C ILE A 47 11.17 6.31 -5.42
N VAL A 48 10.87 7.60 -5.23
CA VAL A 48 10.75 8.58 -6.31
C VAL A 48 12.14 8.78 -6.93
N PRO A 49 12.34 8.60 -8.25
CA PRO A 49 13.65 8.72 -8.87
C PRO A 49 14.23 10.13 -8.71
N THR A 50 15.56 10.21 -8.64
CA THR A 50 16.29 11.48 -8.46
C THR A 50 16.53 12.22 -9.78
N ASP A 51 16.47 11.49 -10.89
CA ASP A 51 16.79 11.90 -12.26
C ASP A 51 15.53 12.21 -13.09
N VAL A 52 14.59 12.96 -12.49
CA VAL A 52 13.36 13.40 -13.16
C VAL A 52 13.47 14.86 -13.58
N ASP A 53 13.37 15.12 -14.89
CA ASP A 53 13.49 16.44 -15.53
C ASP A 53 12.32 17.42 -15.26
N LYS A 54 11.57 17.19 -14.16
CA LYS A 54 10.27 17.74 -13.76
C LYS A 54 9.09 16.98 -14.37
N SER A 55 8.38 16.27 -13.51
CA SER A 55 7.15 15.56 -13.87
C SER A 55 6.17 15.53 -12.73
N PHE A 56 4.93 15.22 -13.09
CA PHE A 56 3.88 14.96 -12.12
C PHE A 56 3.82 13.48 -11.83
N LEU A 57 3.65 13.15 -10.55
CA LEU A 57 3.27 11.82 -10.13
C LEU A 57 1.75 11.73 -10.10
N LEU A 58 1.19 10.83 -10.90
CA LEU A 58 -0.23 10.51 -10.88
C LEU A 58 -0.47 9.28 -10.01
N LEU A 59 -1.15 9.46 -8.90
CA LEU A 59 -1.51 8.38 -7.99
C LEU A 59 -3.00 8.04 -8.15
N THR A 60 -3.29 6.76 -8.35
CA THR A 60 -4.64 6.20 -8.31
C THR A 60 -4.72 5.16 -7.21
N LEU A 61 -5.73 5.26 -6.37
CA LEU A 61 -5.92 4.40 -5.21
C LEU A 61 -7.36 3.93 -5.15
N LYS A 62 -7.58 2.63 -4.97
CA LYS A 62 -8.93 2.07 -4.79
C LYS A 62 -9.03 1.37 -3.42
N GLY A 63 -10.10 1.62 -2.69
CA GLY A 63 -10.46 0.86 -1.48
C GLY A 63 -10.91 -0.57 -1.80
N GLY A 64 -10.86 -1.46 -0.82
CA GLY A 64 -11.34 -2.82 -0.95
C GLY A 64 -12.86 -2.86 -1.08
N ASP A 65 -13.38 -3.64 -2.04
CA ASP A 65 -14.82 -3.88 -2.13
C ASP A 65 -15.27 -4.75 -0.94
N GLY A 66 -16.45 -4.50 -0.39
CA GLY A 66 -17.07 -5.33 0.64
C GLY A 66 -17.45 -6.72 0.12
N GLY A 67 -17.57 -7.66 1.04
CA GLY A 67 -18.09 -9.00 0.78
C GLY A 67 -19.62 -9.02 0.74
N LYS A 68 -20.19 -10.03 0.09
CA LYS A 68 -21.64 -10.23 0.01
C LYS A 68 -22.13 -11.36 0.90
N SER A 69 -23.41 -11.29 1.28
CA SER A 69 -24.14 -12.39 1.94
C SER A 69 -25.11 -13.03 0.95
N VAL A 70 -25.08 -14.36 0.83
CA VAL A 70 -25.99 -15.14 -0.04
C VAL A 70 -26.91 -16.01 0.82
N PHE A 71 -28.22 -15.98 0.58
CA PHE A 71 -29.25 -16.68 1.39
C PHE A 71 -29.97 -17.80 0.61
N PRO A 72 -29.29 -18.88 0.20
CA PRO A 72 -29.81 -19.84 -0.76
C PRO A 72 -31.06 -20.61 -0.29
N ASN A 73 -31.22 -20.81 1.02
CA ASN A 73 -32.34 -21.56 1.59
C ASN A 73 -33.62 -20.73 1.74
N THR A 74 -33.55 -19.41 1.60
CA THR A 74 -34.69 -18.50 1.73
C THR A 74 -35.15 -18.02 0.36
N ASP A 75 -34.20 -17.55 -0.45
CA ASP A 75 -34.38 -17.22 -1.86
C ASP A 75 -32.97 -17.21 -2.50
N PRO A 76 -32.67 -18.10 -3.46
CA PRO A 76 -31.36 -18.17 -4.10
C PRO A 76 -30.96 -16.89 -4.83
N ASN A 77 -31.91 -15.99 -5.13
CA ASN A 77 -31.64 -14.69 -5.75
C ASN A 77 -31.45 -13.56 -4.72
N LYS A 78 -31.69 -13.83 -3.42
CA LYS A 78 -31.54 -12.84 -2.36
C LYS A 78 -30.08 -12.75 -1.94
N VAL A 79 -29.43 -11.67 -2.37
CA VAL A 79 -28.04 -11.35 -2.08
C VAL A 79 -27.99 -9.99 -1.37
N GLY A 80 -27.36 -9.95 -0.19
CA GLY A 80 -26.96 -8.71 0.45
C GLY A 80 -25.59 -8.29 -0.09
N GLU A 81 -25.57 -7.33 -1.01
CA GLU A 81 -24.34 -6.84 -1.61
C GLU A 81 -23.51 -6.00 -0.62
N GLY A 82 -22.20 -6.18 -0.68
CA GLY A 82 -21.24 -5.33 0.04
C GLY A 82 -21.09 -3.95 -0.60
N GLY A 83 -20.57 -2.99 0.16
CA GLY A 83 -20.20 -1.67 -0.38
C GLY A 83 -19.11 -1.78 -1.44
N LYS A 84 -19.11 -0.89 -2.43
CA LYS A 84 -18.01 -0.78 -3.40
C LYS A 84 -16.92 0.13 -2.85
N GLY A 85 -15.67 -0.24 -3.01
CA GLY A 85 -14.54 0.59 -2.60
C GLY A 85 -14.42 1.84 -3.47
N ALA A 86 -14.18 2.99 -2.86
CA ALA A 86 -13.99 4.25 -3.55
C ALA A 86 -12.70 4.26 -4.37
N THR A 87 -12.68 5.02 -5.47
CA THR A 87 -11.46 5.28 -6.26
C THR A 87 -11.10 6.74 -6.13
N MET A 88 -9.87 7.00 -5.70
CA MET A 88 -9.29 8.33 -5.57
C MET A 88 -8.14 8.50 -6.56
N ARG A 89 -8.02 9.72 -7.10
CA ARG A 89 -6.95 10.10 -8.02
C ARG A 89 -6.39 11.45 -7.62
N ALA A 90 -5.07 11.56 -7.55
CA ALA A 90 -4.39 12.80 -7.22
C ALA A 90 -3.13 12.94 -8.06
N SER A 91 -2.79 14.18 -8.39
CA SER A 91 -1.56 14.53 -9.11
C SER A 91 -0.70 15.42 -8.22
N PHE A 92 0.57 15.06 -8.11
CA PHE A 92 1.55 15.77 -7.29
C PHE A 92 2.73 16.19 -8.16
N ALA A 93 3.14 17.45 -8.06
CA ALA A 93 4.37 17.91 -8.71
C ALA A 93 5.60 17.31 -7.99
N ILE A 94 6.58 16.86 -8.76
CA ILE A 94 7.88 16.45 -8.23
C ILE A 94 8.83 17.64 -8.24
N GLY A 95 9.42 17.95 -7.08
CA GLY A 95 10.30 19.10 -6.90
C GLY A 95 10.54 19.43 -5.42
N THR A 96 11.17 20.57 -5.15
CA THR A 96 11.61 20.97 -3.80
C THR A 96 10.71 22.01 -3.13
N GLY A 97 9.59 22.38 -3.76
CA GLY A 97 8.59 23.28 -3.20
C GLY A 97 7.83 22.69 -2.01
N ALA A 98 7.20 23.55 -1.21
CA ALA A 98 6.51 23.16 0.02
C ALA A 98 5.33 22.17 -0.20
N THR A 99 4.70 22.23 -1.38
CA THR A 99 3.59 21.35 -1.79
C THR A 99 4.02 20.28 -2.79
N GLU A 100 5.32 20.17 -3.05
CA GLU A 100 5.89 19.24 -4.01
C GLU A 100 6.44 18.00 -3.31
N ILE A 101 6.57 16.92 -4.05
CA ILE A 101 7.22 15.69 -3.60
C ILE A 101 8.70 15.78 -3.98
N PRO A 102 9.64 15.82 -3.02
CA PRO A 102 11.05 15.83 -3.34
C PRO A 102 11.49 14.54 -4.04
N PRO A 103 12.36 14.62 -5.07
CA PRO A 103 13.04 13.45 -5.59
C PRO A 103 13.76 12.68 -4.47
N GLY A 104 13.81 11.34 -4.58
CA GLY A 104 14.34 10.47 -3.52
C GLY A 104 13.39 10.20 -2.36
N SER A 105 12.19 10.79 -2.34
CA SER A 105 11.19 10.47 -1.32
C SER A 105 10.75 9.00 -1.41
N THR A 106 10.36 8.43 -0.27
CA THR A 106 9.71 7.12 -0.21
C THR A 106 8.19 7.28 -0.18
N LEU A 107 7.50 6.54 -1.05
CA LEU A 107 6.06 6.38 -1.06
C LEU A 107 5.73 5.00 -0.54
N ARG A 108 4.83 4.93 0.44
CA ARG A 108 4.34 3.67 0.99
C ARG A 108 2.89 3.45 0.57
N PHE A 109 2.65 2.37 -0.16
CA PHE A 109 1.32 1.94 -0.57
C PHE A 109 0.82 0.87 0.40
N ILE A 110 -0.36 1.09 0.96
CA ILE A 110 -1.10 0.11 1.74
C ILE A 110 -2.40 -0.14 1.00
N VAL A 111 -2.58 -1.37 0.50
CA VAL A 111 -3.78 -1.75 -0.23
C VAL A 111 -4.75 -2.42 0.73
N GLY A 112 -6.00 -1.96 0.75
CA GLY A 112 -7.06 -2.54 1.57
C GLY A 112 -7.53 -3.89 1.02
N ASP A 113 -7.80 -4.83 1.93
CA ASP A 113 -8.30 -6.16 1.56
C ASP A 113 -9.75 -6.11 1.08
N LYS A 114 -10.13 -7.08 0.25
CA LYS A 114 -11.52 -7.28 -0.13
C LYS A 114 -12.27 -7.95 1.02
N GLY A 115 -13.52 -7.52 1.25
CA GLY A 115 -14.41 -8.18 2.19
C GLY A 115 -14.74 -9.62 1.79
N VAL A 116 -14.85 -10.47 2.80
CA VAL A 116 -15.17 -11.89 2.65
C VAL A 116 -16.65 -12.06 2.38
N SER A 117 -16.98 -12.80 1.33
CA SER A 117 -18.36 -13.17 1.03
C SER A 117 -18.74 -14.46 1.76
N ARG A 118 -19.97 -14.54 2.27
CA ARG A 118 -20.45 -15.69 3.04
C ARG A 118 -21.78 -16.19 2.49
N THR A 119 -21.94 -17.51 2.48
CA THR A 119 -23.23 -18.17 2.28
C THR A 119 -23.84 -18.42 3.64
N VAL A 120 -25.06 -17.96 3.83
CA VAL A 120 -25.73 -17.93 5.12
C VAL A 120 -26.92 -18.89 5.07
N ALA A 121 -26.94 -19.87 5.98
CA ALA A 121 -27.91 -20.96 5.95
C ALA A 121 -29.35 -20.52 6.25
N SER A 122 -29.55 -19.41 6.96
CA SER A 122 -30.85 -18.82 7.26
C SER A 122 -30.74 -17.31 7.48
N SER A 123 -31.85 -16.58 7.32
CA SER A 123 -31.94 -15.13 7.60
C SER A 123 -31.77 -14.77 9.08
N GLU A 124 -31.74 -15.76 9.98
CA GLU A 124 -31.52 -15.59 11.42
C GLU A 124 -30.06 -15.85 11.83
N SER A 125 -29.21 -16.31 10.91
CA SER A 125 -27.79 -16.48 11.20
C SER A 125 -27.12 -15.13 11.43
N LYS A 126 -26.20 -15.10 12.39
CA LYS A 126 -25.34 -13.95 12.70
C LYS A 126 -24.15 -13.84 11.73
N ASP A 127 -24.01 -14.78 10.80
CA ASP A 127 -22.94 -14.76 9.82
C ASP A 127 -23.30 -13.81 8.67
N ALA A 128 -22.47 -12.77 8.49
CA ALA A 128 -22.58 -11.82 7.40
C ALA A 128 -21.28 -11.74 6.59
N GLY A 129 -21.37 -11.22 5.37
CA GLY A 129 -20.20 -10.76 4.64
C GLY A 129 -19.46 -9.67 5.43
N SER A 130 -18.14 -9.56 5.25
CA SER A 130 -17.35 -8.52 5.93
C SER A 130 -17.19 -7.28 5.07
N GLY A 131 -16.89 -6.13 5.69
CA GLY A 131 -16.48 -4.92 4.98
C GLY A 131 -15.15 -5.10 4.24
N GLY A 132 -14.90 -4.23 3.26
CA GLY A 132 -13.60 -4.08 2.62
C GLY A 132 -12.69 -3.14 3.43
N GLY A 133 -11.38 -3.31 3.28
CA GLY A 133 -10.36 -2.49 3.92
C GLY A 133 -10.09 -1.18 3.16
N GLY A 134 -9.68 -0.15 3.89
CA GLY A 134 -9.20 1.10 3.28
C GLY A 134 -7.79 0.94 2.70
N SER A 135 -7.53 1.67 1.61
CA SER A 135 -6.22 1.81 1.00
C SER A 135 -5.65 3.20 1.32
N ALA A 136 -4.33 3.31 1.46
CA ALA A 136 -3.64 4.56 1.74
C ALA A 136 -2.29 4.67 1.01
N VAL A 137 -1.87 5.91 0.72
CA VAL A 137 -0.50 6.23 0.30
C VAL A 137 0.10 7.21 1.29
N PHE A 138 1.29 6.88 1.80
CA PHE A 138 2.08 7.76 2.66
C PHE A 138 3.34 8.24 1.96
N LEU A 139 3.82 9.41 2.36
CA LEU A 139 5.07 10.01 1.92
C LEU A 139 6.05 10.10 3.08
N LYS A 140 7.30 9.73 2.83
CA LYS A 140 8.44 10.05 3.67
C LYS A 140 9.47 10.80 2.84
N ARG A 141 9.73 12.06 3.20
CA ARG A 141 10.75 12.89 2.53
C ARG A 141 12.17 12.35 2.80
N PRO A 142 13.17 12.61 1.93
CA PRO A 142 14.49 11.98 1.99
C PRO A 142 15.22 12.12 3.34
N ASP A 143 15.04 13.26 4.01
CA ASP A 143 15.69 13.57 5.29
C ASP A 143 14.72 13.56 6.49
N SER A 144 13.50 13.09 6.28
CA SER A 144 12.48 13.01 7.32
C SER A 144 12.40 11.60 7.90
N THR A 145 12.11 11.51 9.20
CA THR A 145 11.70 10.25 9.84
C THR A 145 10.19 10.09 9.91
N ASN A 146 9.43 11.14 9.58
CA ASN A 146 7.98 11.19 9.67
C ASN A 146 7.31 10.75 8.37
N TRP A 147 6.18 10.09 8.52
CA TRP A 147 5.28 9.73 7.42
C TRP A 147 4.11 10.71 7.36
N GLU A 148 3.76 11.14 6.15
CA GLU A 148 2.65 12.03 5.85
C GLU A 148 1.61 11.30 5.01
N LEU A 149 0.33 11.42 5.34
CA LEU A 149 -0.74 10.85 4.53
C LEU A 149 -0.93 11.70 3.26
N LEU A 150 -0.79 11.08 2.08
CA LEU A 150 -1.03 11.74 0.79
C LEU A 150 -2.43 11.46 0.24
N LEU A 151 -2.87 10.21 0.32
CA LEU A 151 -4.12 9.78 -0.30
C LEU A 151 -4.73 8.62 0.50
N VAL A 152 -6.06 8.60 0.59
CA VAL A 152 -6.82 7.53 1.24
C VAL A 152 -8.09 7.22 0.44
N ALA A 153 -8.45 5.95 0.33
CA ALA A 153 -9.68 5.49 -0.31
C ALA A 153 -10.29 4.34 0.51
N GLY A 154 -11.61 4.33 0.66
CA GLY A 154 -12.37 3.32 1.42
C GLY A 154 -13.50 2.75 0.60
#